data_AF-A0A3D3DI30-F1
#
_entry.id   AF-A0A3D3DI30-F1
#
_cell.length_a   1.000
_cell.length_b   1.000
_cell.length_c   1.000
_cell.angle_alpha   90.00
_cell.angle_beta   90.00
_cell.angle_gamma   90.00
#
_symmetry.space_group_name_H-M   'P 1'
#
loop_
_entity.id
_entity.type
_entity.pdbx_description
1 polymer ?
#
loop_
_entity_poly.entity_id
_entity_poly.type
_entity_poly.pdbx_seq_one_letter_code
_entity_poly.pdbx_strand_id
1 'polypeptide(L)' 'SLFSKWKKPAVKVPFLPQVLAADLNTYGRRGIRHVTSFGVYLDAEYVSRHGEPPLQEYGEQLRRWAPDK' A
#
# COMPACT_ATOMS: atom_id res chain seq x y z
N SER A 1 2.48 11.43 3.64
CA SER A 1 2.20 10.03 4.05
C SER A 1 2.73 9.77 5.46
N LEU A 2 2.29 8.69 6.10
CA LEU A 2 2.72 8.24 7.44
C LEU A 2 4.25 8.23 7.59
N PHE A 3 4.95 7.57 6.66
CA PHE A 3 6.41 7.45 6.69
C PHE A 3 7.16 8.78 6.48
N SER A 4 6.51 9.76 5.83
CA SER A 4 7.04 11.12 5.67
C SER A 4 6.62 12.07 6.78
N LYS A 5 5.99 11.57 7.87
CA LYS A 5 5.42 12.40 8.94
C LYS A 5 4.53 13.53 8.41
N TRP A 6 3.77 13.26 7.34
CA TRP A 6 2.91 14.24 6.66
C TRP A 6 3.65 15.51 6.17
N LYS A 7 4.95 15.43 5.90
CA LYS A 7 5.75 16.52 5.34
C LYS A 7 6.33 16.14 3.98
N LYS A 8 6.64 17.17 3.19
CA LYS A 8 7.43 17.08 1.95
C LYS A 8 8.89 17.48 2.22
N PRO A 9 9.88 17.00 1.45
CA PRO A 9 9.73 15.99 0.40
C PRO A 9 9.36 14.62 0.98
N ALA A 10 8.55 13.85 0.26
CA ALA A 10 8.15 12.52 0.72
C ALA A 10 9.34 11.55 0.67
N VAL A 11 9.45 10.68 1.67
CA VAL A 11 10.42 9.58 1.68
C VAL A 11 9.92 8.42 0.84
N LYS A 12 10.84 7.60 0.31
CA LYS A 12 10.50 6.38 -0.43
C LYS A 12 9.65 5.45 0.43
N VAL A 13 8.55 4.95 -0.12
CA VAL A 13 7.69 4.00 0.60
C VAL A 13 8.45 2.71 0.86
N PRO A 14 8.59 2.27 2.13
CA PRO A 14 9.24 1.01 2.47
C PRO A 14 8.27 -0.16 2.27
N PHE A 15 7.87 -0.41 1.02
CA PHE A 15 6.90 -1.46 0.72
C PHE A 15 7.49 -2.85 0.95
N LEU A 16 6.81 -3.62 1.79
CA LEU A 16 7.12 -5.02 2.08
C LEU A 16 5.88 -5.87 1.73
N PRO A 17 5.92 -6.65 0.64
CA PRO A 17 4.81 -7.50 0.18
C PRO A 17 4.21 -8.38 1.29
N GLN A 18 5.06 -8.92 2.16
CA GLN A 18 4.66 -9.78 3.27
C GLN A 18 3.85 -9.05 4.36
N VAL A 19 4.08 -7.75 4.54
CA VAL A 19 3.32 -6.95 5.52
C VAL A 19 1.89 -6.73 5.01
N LEU A 20 1.74 -6.39 3.73
CA LEU A 20 0.42 -6.27 3.12
C LEU A 20 -0.36 -7.59 3.20
N ALA A 21 0.27 -8.72 2.89
CA ALA A 21 -0.37 -10.03 3.02
C ALA A 21 -0.81 -10.32 4.46
N ALA A 22 0.00 -9.99 5.46
CA ALA A 22 -0.33 -10.17 6.88
C ALA A 22 -1.50 -9.28 7.32
N ASP A 23 -1.53 -8.02 6.86
CA ASP A 23 -2.63 -7.09 7.11
C ASP A 23 -3.93 -7.61 6.50
N LEU A 24 -3.90 -8.02 5.23
CA LEU A 24 -5.06 -8.58 4.52
C LEU A 24 -5.61 -9.83 5.20
N ASN A 25 -4.73 -10.75 5.63
CA ASN A 25 -5.14 -11.92 6.40
C ASN A 25 -5.81 -11.53 7.73
N THR A 26 -5.26 -10.52 8.41
CA THR A 26 -5.83 -10.00 9.66
C THR A 26 -7.20 -9.38 9.43
N TYR A 27 -7.35 -8.59 8.37
CA TYR A 27 -8.63 -7.97 7.98
C TYR A 27 -9.67 -9.03 7.65
N GLY A 28 -9.30 -10.05 6.87
CA GLY A 28 -10.16 -11.17 6.49
C GLY A 28 -10.72 -11.92 7.69
N ARG A 29 -9.86 -12.28 8.65
CA ARG A 29 -10.25 -12.94 9.91
C ARG A 29 -11.20 -12.12 10.78
N ARG A 30 -11.24 -10.80 10.58
CA ARG A 30 -12.13 -9.87 11.31
C ARG A 30 -13.41 -9.53 10.54
N GLY A 31 -13.70 -10.23 9.44
CA GLY A 31 -14.92 -10.03 8.66
C GLY A 31 -14.83 -8.89 7.63
N ILE A 32 -13.68 -8.24 7.46
CA ILE A 32 -13.50 -7.22 6.40
C ILE A 32 -13.42 -7.93 5.05
N ARG A 33 -14.12 -7.39 4.05
CA ARG A 33 -14.21 -7.95 2.69
C ARG A 33 -13.86 -6.96 1.58
N HIS A 34 -13.91 -5.67 1.89
CA HIS A 34 -13.63 -4.60 0.95
C HIS A 34 -12.54 -3.70 1.53
N VAL A 35 -11.46 -3.52 0.78
CA VAL A 35 -10.33 -2.67 1.15
C VAL A 35 -10.14 -1.64 0.05
N THR A 36 -10.26 -0.36 0.42
CA THR A 36 -10.00 0.78 -0.46
C THR A 36 -8.85 1.59 0.14
N SER A 37 -7.92 2.01 -0.70
CA SER A 37 -6.71 2.73 -0.28
C SER A 37 -6.41 3.90 -1.20
N PHE A 38 -5.65 4.88 -0.71
CA PHE A 38 -5.25 6.08 -1.44
C PHE A 38 -3.77 6.38 -1.21
N GLY A 39 -3.06 6.73 -2.29
CA GLY A 39 -1.63 7.03 -2.26
C GLY A 39 -1.34 8.50 -1.93
N VAL A 40 -1.08 8.81 -0.66
CA VAL A 40 -0.73 10.19 -0.25
C VAL A 40 0.71 10.52 -0.60
N TYR A 41 0.92 11.62 -1.34
CA TYR A 41 2.23 12.11 -1.80
C TYR A 41 2.98 11.14 -2.74
N LEU A 42 2.24 10.32 -3.50
CA LEU A 42 2.74 9.59 -4.67
C LEU A 42 2.45 10.41 -5.93
N ASP A 43 2.85 11.68 -5.93
CA ASP A 43 2.65 12.62 -7.04
C ASP A 43 3.86 12.65 -8.00
N ALA A 44 3.84 13.52 -9.00
CA ALA A 44 4.94 13.66 -9.96
C ALA A 44 6.29 14.00 -9.31
N GLU A 45 6.29 14.71 -8.18
CA GLU A 45 7.51 15.02 -7.42
C GLU A 45 8.10 13.75 -6.79
N TYR A 46 7.24 12.87 -6.26
CA TYR A 46 7.68 11.57 -5.75
C TYR A 46 8.30 10.71 -6.85
N VAL A 47 7.62 10.58 -7.99
CA VAL A 47 8.09 9.74 -9.12
C VAL A 47 9.42 10.26 -9.65
N SER A 48 9.57 11.58 -9.79
CA SER A 48 10.84 12.20 -10.19
C SER A 48 12.01 11.86 -9.26
N ARG A 49 11.77 11.75 -7.94
CA ARG A 49 12.82 11.50 -6.94
C ARG A 49 13.11 10.02 -6.70
N HIS A 50 12.08 9.17 -6.70
CA HIS A 50 12.16 7.79 -6.22
C HIS A 50 11.81 6.73 -7.29
N GLY A 51 11.35 7.17 -8.46
CA GLY A 51 10.79 6.31 -9.50
C GLY A 51 9.35 5.88 -9.22
N GLU A 52 8.85 4.98 -10.06
CA GLU A 52 7.52 4.41 -9.90
C GLU A 52 7.38 3.66 -8.56
N PRO A 53 6.36 3.97 -7.74
CA PRO A 53 6.06 3.19 -6.56
C PRO A 53 5.57 1.78 -6.96
N PRO A 54 5.60 0.80 -6.04
CA PRO A 54 5.22 -0.59 -6.33
C PRO A 54 3.70 -0.79 -6.46
N LEU A 55 3.05 0.00 -7.31
CA LEU A 55 1.59 0.02 -7.51
C LEU A 55 1.09 -1.29 -8.10
N GLN A 56 1.82 -1.86 -9.07
CA GLN A 56 1.41 -3.11 -9.71
C GLN A 56 1.39 -4.27 -8.73
N GLU A 57 2.45 -4.42 -7.92
CA GLU A 57 2.53 -5.48 -6.92
C GLU A 57 1.49 -5.30 -5.80
N TYR A 58 1.32 -4.07 -5.30
CA TYR A 58 0.29 -3.72 -4.33
C TYR A 58 -1.12 -4.04 -4.85
N GLY A 59 -1.43 -3.61 -6.08
CA GLY A 59 -2.73 -3.81 -6.71
C GLY A 59 -3.02 -5.28 -7.01
N GLU A 60 -2.04 -6.05 -7.49
CA GLU A 60 -2.20 -7.48 -7.74
C GLU A 60 -2.48 -8.26 -6.45
N GLN A 61 -1.84 -7.91 -5.33
CA GLN A 61 -2.16 -8.53 -4.04
C GLN A 61 -3.60 -8.25 -3.61
N LEU A 62 -4.07 -7.00 -3.71
CA LEU A 62 -5.46 -6.66 -3.41
C LEU A 62 -6.44 -7.40 -4.34
N ARG A 63 -6.13 -7.49 -5.63
CA ARG A 63 -6.97 -8.15 -6.63
C ARG A 63 -7.09 -9.66 -6.40
N ARG A 64 -6.02 -10.31 -5.96
CA ARG A 64 -5.97 -11.76 -5.73
C ARG A 64 -6.40 -12.17 -4.33
N TRP A 65 -6.47 -11.22 -3.40
CA TRP A 65 -6.83 -11.51 -2.03
C TRP A 65 -8.27 -12.03 -1.94
N ALA A 66 -8.39 -13.26 -1.46
CA ALA A 66 -9.65 -13.92 -1.17
C ALA A 66 -9.59 -14.39 0.30
N PRO A 67 -10.20 -13.65 1.24
CA PRO A 67 -10.20 -14.07 2.65
C PRO A 67 -11.04 -15.34 2.82
N ASP A 68 -10.56 -16.25 3.67
CA ASP A 68 -11.32 -17.43 4.07
C ASP A 68 -12.68 -17.02 4.70
N LYS A 69 -13.66 -17.91 4.55
CA LYS A 69 -15.02 -17.70 5.08
C LYS A 69 -15.03 -17.73 6.60
#